data_AF-A0A4V2QEC6-F1
#
_entry.id   AF-A0A4V2QEC6-F1
#
_cell.length_a   1.000
_cell.length_b   1.000
_cell.length_c   1.000
_cell.angle_alpha   90.00
_cell.angle_beta   90.00
_cell.angle_gamma   90.00
#
_symmetry.space_group_name_H-M   'P 1'
#
loop_
_entity.id
_entity.type
_entity.pdbx_description
1 polymer ?
#
loop_
_entity_poly.entity_id
_entity_poly.type
_entity_poly.pdbx_seq_one_letter_code
_entity_poly.pdbx_strand_id
1 'polypeptide(L)'
;MTTIELTRKEVYDLVWSTTLSKLSKEYALSTEGIKKVCNEFEIPIPGNGYWSKFKYNKKVHIEKLNSNFKGEDKITIPIREDGNCVNLDQKPLTILTKQIENDPKAPLSVPFKLSKPDILIQNTKEIHSKRKKETYYPHEKTDRISIYVEEANYNRALLIMDTLIKLLRFRGHSFKRDRNNSGPNIIIKEIEFPFHIREVQKRIPPVKQYDSSTYVPTGILLIKIGESFRAIEWKDGHIKLENQLAKIVAKLELEADKEVLWKEECRLHAIQRAEEEKIEKEFKTRKEKEIIKTKKLFSDAEKFDKATIYRNFIVATEQKAIKENNLTEQLKDWIKWANEKADWFDPFTNREDELLNEYDRDEFHNQKQSSNYNKY
;
A
#
# COMPACT_ATOMS: atom_id res chain seq x y z
N MET A 1 -35.09 -4.47 0.73
CA MET A 1 -34.86 -3.11 0.21
C MET A 1 -35.97 -2.77 -0.78
N THR A 2 -37.00 -2.11 -0.27
CA THR A 2 -38.11 -1.61 -1.09
C THR A 2 -37.72 -0.27 -1.70
N THR A 3 -37.81 -0.15 -3.02
CA THR A 3 -37.60 1.10 -3.75
C THR A 3 -38.92 1.60 -4.32
N ILE A 4 -39.13 2.92 -4.29
CA ILE A 4 -40.24 3.58 -4.97
C ILE A 4 -39.72 4.36 -6.17
N GLU A 5 -40.47 4.30 -7.26
CA GLU A 5 -40.23 5.09 -8.46
C GLU A 5 -41.15 6.31 -8.41
N LEU A 6 -40.57 7.50 -8.43
CA LEU A 6 -41.27 8.78 -8.40
C LEU A 6 -40.86 9.62 -9.61
N THR A 7 -41.80 10.38 -10.14
CA THR A 7 -41.55 11.40 -11.16
C THR A 7 -40.88 12.63 -10.55
N ARG A 8 -40.22 13.45 -11.39
CA ARG A 8 -39.60 14.70 -10.97
C ARG A 8 -40.59 15.67 -10.34
N LYS A 9 -41.83 15.67 -10.83
CA LYS A 9 -42.92 16.48 -10.26
C LYS A 9 -43.32 16.00 -8.86
N GLU A 10 -43.44 14.69 -8.66
CA GLU A 10 -43.77 14.12 -7.35
C GLU A 10 -42.66 14.41 -6.32
N VAL A 11 -41.39 14.30 -6.72
CA VAL A 11 -40.26 14.66 -5.84
C VAL A 11 -40.25 16.16 -5.52
N TYR A 12 -40.57 17.03 -6.49
CA TYR A 12 -40.76 18.46 -6.25
C TYR A 12 -41.88 18.70 -5.22
N ASP A 13 -43.06 18.10 -5.42
CA ASP A 13 -44.19 18.27 -4.51
C ASP A 13 -43.87 17.76 -3.08
N LEU A 14 -43.10 16.68 -2.96
CA LEU A 14 -42.62 16.16 -1.66
C LEU A 14 -41.67 17.13 -0.95
N VAL A 15 -40.69 17.68 -1.66
CA VAL A 15 -39.68 18.60 -1.11
C VAL A 15 -40.29 19.95 -0.71
N TRP A 16 -41.36 20.39 -1.38
CA TRP A 16 -42.08 21.62 -1.06
C TRP A 16 -43.24 21.43 -0.05
N SER A 17 -43.68 20.19 0.19
CA SER A 17 -44.72 19.87 1.19
C SER A 17 -44.16 19.53 2.57
N THR A 18 -42.95 18.97 2.66
CA THR A 18 -42.32 18.60 3.94
C THR A 18 -40.83 18.93 4.01
N THR A 19 -40.29 19.06 5.22
CA THR A 19 -38.86 19.37 5.41
C THR A 19 -37.98 18.19 4.99
N LEU A 20 -36.80 18.49 4.43
CA LEU A 20 -35.80 17.46 4.09
C LEU A 20 -35.45 16.54 5.26
N SER A 21 -35.50 17.06 6.50
CA SER A 21 -35.26 16.24 7.70
C SER A 21 -36.35 15.19 7.93
N LYS A 22 -37.63 15.50 7.62
CA LYS A 22 -38.70 14.50 7.67
C LYS A 22 -38.57 13.49 6.53
N LEU A 23 -38.31 13.97 5.31
CA LEU A 23 -38.07 13.09 4.16
C LEU A 23 -36.91 12.13 4.41
N SER A 24 -35.83 12.58 5.05
CA SER A 24 -34.70 11.70 5.42
C SER A 24 -35.03 10.60 6.44
N LYS A 25 -36.20 10.66 7.07
CA LYS A 25 -36.71 9.62 7.97
C LYS A 25 -37.66 8.64 7.28
N GLU A 26 -38.28 9.03 6.18
CA GLU A 26 -39.22 8.22 5.40
C GLU A 26 -38.50 7.50 4.26
N TYR A 27 -37.57 8.20 3.63
CA TYR A 27 -36.69 7.69 2.59
C TYR A 27 -35.33 7.37 3.20
N ALA A 28 -34.71 6.26 2.81
CA ALA A 28 -33.41 5.82 3.31
C ALA A 28 -32.23 6.64 2.73
N LEU A 29 -32.41 7.96 2.61
CA LEU A 29 -31.46 8.95 2.11
C LEU A 29 -31.19 10.03 3.16
N SER A 30 -29.94 10.49 3.26
CA SER A 30 -29.60 11.67 4.06
C SER A 30 -30.13 12.96 3.45
N THR A 31 -30.15 14.02 4.24
CA THR A 31 -30.50 15.37 3.76
C THR A 31 -29.64 15.80 2.58
N GLU A 32 -28.37 15.41 2.57
CA GLU A 32 -27.41 15.65 1.50
C GLU A 32 -27.70 14.76 0.28
N GLY A 33 -28.10 13.50 0.50
CA GLY A 33 -28.53 12.60 -0.57
C GLY A 33 -29.77 13.10 -1.29
N ILE A 34 -30.79 13.54 -0.54
CA ILE A 34 -32.00 14.14 -1.12
C ILE A 34 -31.65 15.41 -1.91
N LYS A 35 -30.77 16.28 -1.38
CA LYS A 35 -30.28 17.45 -2.11
C LYS A 35 -29.54 17.06 -3.40
N LYS A 36 -28.72 16.01 -3.35
CA LYS A 36 -27.98 15.52 -4.53
C LYS A 36 -28.95 15.06 -5.61
N VAL A 37 -29.96 14.27 -5.25
CA VAL A 37 -31.04 13.85 -6.15
C VAL A 37 -31.76 15.08 -6.72
N CYS A 38 -32.17 16.03 -5.87
CA CYS A 38 -32.82 17.24 -6.35
C CYS A 38 -31.94 18.04 -7.32
N ASN A 39 -30.63 18.17 -7.07
CA ASN A 39 -29.71 18.87 -7.96
C ASN A 39 -29.51 18.14 -9.30
N GLU A 40 -29.39 16.81 -9.27
CA GLU A 40 -29.22 15.97 -10.47
C GLU A 40 -30.42 16.07 -11.41
N PHE A 41 -31.63 16.14 -10.85
CA PHE A 41 -32.87 16.31 -11.60
C PHE A 41 -33.31 17.77 -11.74
N GLU A 42 -32.46 18.76 -11.45
CA GLU A 42 -32.79 20.20 -11.53
C GLU A 42 -34.12 20.58 -10.84
N ILE A 43 -34.35 20.01 -9.65
CA ILE A 43 -35.49 20.27 -8.78
C ILE A 43 -35.10 21.37 -7.78
N PRO A 44 -35.75 22.54 -7.81
CA PRO A 44 -35.46 23.59 -6.85
C PRO A 44 -35.94 23.19 -5.45
N ILE A 45 -35.15 23.56 -4.43
CA ILE A 45 -35.39 23.20 -3.03
C ILE A 45 -35.73 24.48 -2.24
N PRO A 46 -36.62 24.42 -1.24
CA PRO A 46 -36.90 25.56 -0.38
C PRO A 46 -35.63 26.15 0.26
N GLY A 47 -35.41 27.45 0.04
CA GLY A 47 -34.26 28.18 0.60
C GLY A 47 -34.29 28.31 2.13
N ASN A 48 -33.17 28.71 2.71
CA ASN A 48 -33.02 28.89 4.16
C ASN A 48 -34.09 29.86 4.70
N GLY A 49 -34.90 29.37 5.65
CA GLY A 49 -35.97 30.14 6.28
C GLY A 49 -37.34 30.07 5.60
N TYR A 50 -37.50 29.33 4.49
CA TYR A 50 -38.82 29.06 3.88
C TYR A 50 -39.80 28.49 4.91
N TRP A 51 -39.41 27.40 5.59
CA TRP A 51 -40.26 26.72 6.58
C TRP A 51 -40.63 27.60 7.79
N SER A 52 -39.72 28.49 8.20
CA SER A 52 -40.00 29.47 9.26
C SER A 52 -41.01 30.52 8.79
N LYS A 53 -40.84 31.07 7.58
CA LYS A 53 -41.78 32.03 7.00
C LYS A 53 -43.17 31.41 6.79
N PHE A 54 -43.21 30.17 6.31
CA PHE A 54 -44.44 29.40 6.15
C PHE A 54 -45.17 29.21 7.48
N LYS A 55 -44.45 28.80 8.55
CA LYS A 55 -45.04 28.64 9.90
C LYS A 55 -45.63 29.93 10.48
N TYR A 56 -45.03 31.08 10.17
CA TYR A 56 -45.50 32.39 10.65
C TYR A 56 -46.37 33.14 9.63
N ASN A 57 -46.99 32.44 8.66
CA ASN A 57 -47.88 33.00 7.65
C ASN A 57 -47.31 34.22 6.88
N LYS A 58 -46.00 34.25 6.67
CA LYS A 58 -45.34 35.29 5.86
C LYS A 58 -45.34 34.88 4.38
N LYS A 59 -45.32 35.88 3.49
CA LYS A 59 -45.21 35.62 2.04
C LYS A 59 -43.96 34.79 1.74
N VAL A 60 -44.15 33.63 1.11
CA VAL A 60 -43.10 32.73 0.64
C VAL A 60 -43.06 32.72 -0.88
N HIS A 61 -41.86 32.69 -1.44
CA HIS A 61 -41.65 32.50 -2.88
C HIS A 61 -41.37 31.02 -3.14
N ILE A 62 -42.15 30.41 -4.03
CA ILE A 62 -41.98 29.02 -4.47
C ILE A 62 -41.34 29.07 -5.86
N GLU A 63 -40.14 28.52 -5.99
CA GLU A 63 -39.45 28.44 -7.28
C GLU A 63 -40.14 27.39 -8.16
N LYS A 64 -40.42 27.76 -9.42
CA LYS A 64 -41.09 26.87 -10.36
C LYS A 64 -40.13 25.80 -10.88
N LEU A 65 -40.64 24.58 -11.02
CA LEU A 65 -39.90 23.47 -11.62
C LEU A 65 -39.54 23.79 -13.08
N ASN A 66 -38.28 23.60 -13.48
CA ASN A 66 -37.82 23.84 -14.85
C ASN A 66 -38.52 22.89 -15.83
N SER A 67 -39.31 23.38 -16.77
CA SER A 67 -40.07 22.53 -17.71
C SER A 67 -39.24 21.88 -18.82
N ASN A 68 -38.00 22.34 -19.06
CA ASN A 68 -37.15 21.90 -20.17
C ASN A 68 -36.03 20.94 -19.72
N PHE A 69 -36.36 19.92 -18.91
CA PHE A 69 -35.40 18.92 -18.47
C PHE A 69 -35.16 17.88 -19.57
N LYS A 70 -33.89 17.62 -19.92
CA LYS A 70 -33.51 16.69 -21.01
C LYS A 70 -33.26 15.25 -20.55
N GLY A 71 -33.29 14.98 -19.24
CA GLY A 71 -33.07 13.65 -18.68
C GLY A 71 -34.35 12.82 -18.53
N GLU A 72 -34.20 11.56 -18.11
CA GLU A 72 -35.34 10.67 -17.82
C GLU A 72 -36.14 11.18 -16.62
N ASP A 73 -37.47 11.25 -16.73
CA ASP A 73 -38.38 11.70 -15.67
C ASP A 73 -38.73 10.57 -14.69
N LYS A 74 -37.71 9.85 -14.24
CA LYS A 74 -37.86 8.67 -13.38
C LYS A 74 -36.78 8.65 -12.29
N ILE A 75 -37.21 8.83 -11.04
CA ILE A 75 -36.34 8.90 -9.86
C ILE A 75 -36.62 7.69 -8.98
N THR A 76 -35.64 6.83 -8.78
CA THR A 76 -35.78 5.68 -7.88
C THR A 76 -35.24 6.05 -6.50
N ILE A 77 -36.10 6.04 -5.48
CA ILE A 77 -35.74 6.39 -4.10
C ILE A 77 -35.94 5.17 -3.20
N PRO A 78 -34.96 4.81 -2.35
CA PRO A 78 -35.12 3.73 -1.39
C PRO A 78 -36.05 4.17 -0.24
N ILE A 79 -37.08 3.38 0.06
CA ILE A 79 -37.94 3.60 1.22
C ILE A 79 -37.25 3.03 2.47
N ARG A 80 -37.42 3.72 3.59
CA ARG A 80 -36.93 3.25 4.88
C ARG A 80 -37.85 2.16 5.43
N GLU A 81 -37.29 0.96 5.62
CA GLU A 81 -37.98 -0.12 6.34
C GLU A 81 -38.04 0.19 7.84
N ASP A 82 -39.17 -0.11 8.49
CA ASP A 82 -39.40 0.19 9.91
C ASP A 82 -38.32 -0.44 10.79
N GLY A 83 -37.69 0.39 11.64
CA GLY A 83 -36.59 -0.02 12.53
C GLY A 83 -35.17 0.25 12.01
N ASN A 84 -34.98 0.60 10.73
CA ASN A 84 -33.66 0.90 10.17
C ASN A 84 -33.31 2.39 10.27
N CYS A 85 -32.39 2.79 11.14
CA CYS A 85 -31.98 4.20 11.34
C CYS A 85 -30.80 4.66 10.44
N VAL A 86 -30.40 3.85 9.47
CA VAL A 86 -29.25 4.09 8.59
C VAL A 86 -29.72 4.54 7.21
N ASN A 87 -29.03 5.53 6.63
CA ASN A 87 -29.29 5.98 5.26
C ASN A 87 -28.23 5.41 4.33
N LEU A 88 -28.60 5.01 3.12
CA LEU A 88 -27.76 4.24 2.19
C LEU A 88 -26.65 5.07 1.54
N ASP A 89 -26.82 6.38 1.47
CA ASP A 89 -25.88 7.34 0.91
C ASP A 89 -24.82 7.81 1.92
N GLN A 90 -24.87 7.32 3.17
CA GLN A 90 -23.91 7.66 4.19
C GLN A 90 -22.57 6.95 3.96
N LYS A 91 -21.49 7.58 4.43
CA LYS A 91 -20.16 6.96 4.40
C LYS A 91 -20.19 5.61 5.12
N PRO A 92 -19.46 4.58 4.65
CA PRO A 92 -19.43 3.25 5.27
C PRO A 92 -19.15 3.29 6.78
N LEU A 93 -18.27 4.23 7.21
CA LEU A 93 -17.98 4.46 8.62
C LEU A 93 -19.22 4.85 9.43
N THR A 94 -20.05 5.73 8.91
CA THR A 94 -21.28 6.19 9.60
C THR A 94 -22.30 5.08 9.69
N ILE A 95 -22.45 4.29 8.62
CA ILE A 95 -23.32 3.13 8.56
C ILE A 95 -22.95 2.13 9.67
N LEU A 96 -21.67 1.72 9.70
CA LEU A 96 -21.19 0.74 10.66
C LEU A 96 -21.17 1.28 12.10
N THR A 97 -20.86 2.57 12.30
CA THR A 97 -20.94 3.20 13.63
C THR A 97 -22.36 3.11 14.17
N LYS A 98 -23.36 3.51 13.37
CA LYS A 98 -24.77 3.40 13.77
C LYS A 98 -25.18 1.95 13.99
N GLN A 99 -24.74 1.01 13.16
CA GLN A 99 -25.05 -0.40 13.36
C GLN A 99 -24.58 -0.88 14.74
N ILE A 100 -23.38 -0.46 15.17
CA ILE A 100 -22.87 -0.77 16.52
C ILE A 100 -23.68 -0.04 17.60
N GLU A 101 -24.00 1.24 17.41
CA GLU A 101 -24.76 2.06 18.37
C GLU A 101 -26.19 1.57 18.60
N ASN A 102 -26.83 1.01 17.57
CA ASN A 102 -28.22 0.52 17.66
C ASN A 102 -28.33 -0.90 18.19
N ASP A 103 -27.21 -1.62 18.39
CA ASP A 103 -27.23 -2.94 19.00
C ASP A 103 -27.45 -2.79 20.53
N PRO A 104 -28.61 -3.20 21.07
CA PRO A 104 -28.93 -2.99 22.48
C PRO A 104 -28.04 -3.79 23.43
N LYS A 105 -27.34 -4.82 22.93
CA LYS A 105 -26.42 -5.65 23.74
C LYS A 105 -24.97 -5.15 23.69
N ALA A 106 -24.65 -4.19 22.82
CA ALA A 106 -23.29 -3.70 22.68
C ALA A 106 -22.85 -2.94 23.95
N PRO A 107 -21.69 -3.28 24.55
CA PRO A 107 -21.19 -2.61 25.75
C PRO A 107 -20.57 -1.25 25.38
N LEU A 108 -21.41 -0.24 25.18
CA LEU A 108 -21.00 1.10 24.76
C LEU A 108 -20.89 2.10 25.92
N SER A 109 -21.64 1.88 26.99
CA SER A 109 -21.65 2.79 28.15
C SER A 109 -20.43 2.54 29.03
N VAL A 110 -19.51 3.50 29.06
CA VAL A 110 -18.36 3.46 29.98
C VAL A 110 -18.84 3.69 31.42
N PRO A 111 -18.61 2.74 32.36
CA PRO A 111 -19.06 2.90 33.74
C PRO A 111 -18.21 3.91 34.50
N PHE A 112 -18.72 4.43 35.62
CA PHE A 112 -17.95 5.32 36.51
C PHE A 112 -16.96 4.57 37.41
N LYS A 113 -17.14 3.25 37.57
CA LYS A 113 -16.31 2.38 38.40
C LYS A 113 -16.06 1.05 37.69
N LEU A 114 -14.86 0.51 37.85
CA LEU A 114 -14.48 -0.79 37.28
C LEU A 114 -15.20 -1.90 38.05
N SER A 115 -16.12 -2.59 37.38
CA SER A 115 -16.79 -3.79 37.90
C SER A 115 -16.60 -4.92 36.89
N LYS A 116 -16.11 -6.07 37.36
CA LYS A 116 -15.77 -7.24 36.53
C LYS A 116 -15.00 -6.85 35.24
N PRO A 117 -13.79 -6.29 35.37
CA PRO A 117 -12.99 -5.88 34.22
C PRO A 117 -12.50 -7.10 33.40
N ASP A 118 -12.17 -6.89 32.13
CA ASP A 118 -11.52 -7.88 31.27
C ASP A 118 -10.19 -8.35 31.86
N ILE A 119 -9.76 -9.57 31.55
CA ILE A 119 -8.49 -10.13 32.02
C ILE A 119 -7.29 -9.23 31.67
N LEU A 120 -7.30 -8.59 30.50
CA LEU A 120 -6.23 -7.66 30.10
C LEU A 120 -6.16 -6.44 31.01
N ILE A 121 -7.32 -5.95 31.48
CA ILE A 121 -7.42 -4.81 32.40
C ILE A 121 -7.05 -5.21 33.82
N GLN A 122 -7.46 -6.41 34.26
CA GLN A 122 -7.06 -6.98 35.55
C GLN A 122 -5.54 -7.03 35.66
N ASN A 123 -4.88 -7.64 34.67
CA ASN A 123 -3.42 -7.75 34.59
C ASN A 123 -2.75 -6.36 34.55
N THR A 124 -3.31 -5.43 33.76
CA THR A 124 -2.78 -4.07 33.66
C THR A 124 -2.79 -3.34 35.00
N LYS A 125 -3.90 -3.44 35.75
CA LYS A 125 -4.05 -2.82 37.06
C LYS A 125 -3.13 -3.44 38.12
N GLU A 126 -3.02 -4.77 38.12
CA GLU A 126 -2.13 -5.50 39.04
C GLU A 126 -0.67 -5.09 38.83
N ILE A 127 -0.21 -5.11 37.58
CA ILE A 127 1.18 -4.76 37.22
C ILE A 127 1.48 -3.29 37.56
N HIS A 128 0.56 -2.37 37.28
CA HIS A 128 0.74 -0.97 37.65
C HIS A 128 0.85 -0.77 39.18
N SER A 129 0.08 -1.53 39.95
CA SER A 129 0.14 -1.50 41.42
C SER A 129 1.47 -2.05 41.97
N LYS A 130 2.00 -3.12 41.37
CA LYS A 130 3.30 -3.70 41.75
C LYS A 130 4.47 -2.78 41.42
N ARG A 131 4.46 -2.15 40.22
CA ARG A 131 5.48 -1.18 39.80
C ARG A 131 5.61 0.05 40.71
N LYS A 132 4.55 0.43 41.42
CA LYS A 132 4.63 1.51 42.41
C LYS A 132 5.40 1.14 43.67
N LYS A 133 5.48 -0.16 43.99
CA LYS A 133 6.08 -0.66 45.23
C LYS A 133 7.52 -1.12 45.05
N GLU A 134 7.92 -1.52 43.84
CA GLU A 134 9.22 -2.13 43.57
C GLU A 134 10.02 -1.32 42.54
N THR A 135 11.29 -1.03 42.85
CA THR A 135 12.22 -0.28 41.98
C THR A 135 12.62 -1.06 40.72
N TYR A 136 12.52 -2.40 40.77
CA TYR A 136 12.84 -3.29 39.67
C TYR A 136 11.80 -4.40 39.58
N TYR A 137 11.12 -4.50 38.43
CA TYR A 137 10.12 -5.54 38.18
C TYR A 137 10.52 -6.33 36.93
N PRO A 138 10.67 -7.67 37.01
CA PRO A 138 10.99 -8.50 35.86
C PRO A 138 9.98 -8.32 34.73
N HIS A 139 10.42 -8.47 33.48
CA HIS A 139 9.51 -8.48 32.34
C HIS A 139 8.66 -9.76 32.36
N GLU A 140 7.57 -9.74 33.13
CA GLU A 140 6.58 -10.82 33.13
C GLU A 140 5.89 -10.91 31.77
N LYS A 141 5.73 -12.14 31.26
CA LYS A 141 5.00 -12.46 30.01
C LYS A 141 3.48 -12.37 30.19
N THR A 142 3.01 -11.45 31.03
CA THR A 142 1.59 -11.27 31.32
C THR A 142 0.99 -10.27 30.34
N ASP A 143 -0.13 -10.63 29.73
CA ASP A 143 -0.80 -9.77 28.74
C ASP A 143 -1.38 -8.54 29.42
N ARG A 144 -0.86 -7.36 29.05
CA ARG A 144 -1.27 -6.07 29.60
C ARG A 144 -1.38 -5.03 28.52
N ILE A 145 -2.23 -4.04 28.75
CA ILE A 145 -2.41 -2.91 27.85
C ILE A 145 -1.38 -1.84 28.22
N SER A 146 -0.84 -1.18 27.20
CA SER A 146 0.01 -0.01 27.38
C SER A 146 -0.85 1.23 27.66
N ILE A 147 -0.66 1.82 28.85
CA ILE A 147 -1.32 3.03 29.33
C ILE A 147 -0.24 4.03 29.73
N TYR A 148 -0.19 5.19 29.07
CA TYR A 148 0.80 6.25 29.27
C TYR A 148 0.12 7.56 29.68
N VAL A 149 -0.44 7.57 30.89
CA VAL A 149 -1.24 8.68 31.43
C VAL A 149 -0.76 9.01 32.83
N GLU A 150 -1.04 10.22 33.29
CA GLU A 150 -0.80 10.63 34.66
C GLU A 150 -1.75 9.93 35.62
N GLU A 151 -1.35 9.84 36.89
CA GLU A 151 -2.10 9.17 37.96
C GLU A 151 -3.56 9.66 38.07
N ALA A 152 -3.77 10.95 37.85
CA ALA A 152 -5.10 11.57 37.88
C ALA A 152 -6.06 10.98 36.82
N ASN A 153 -5.55 10.60 35.65
CA ASN A 153 -6.35 10.06 34.55
C ASN A 153 -6.29 8.54 34.42
N TYR A 154 -5.46 7.87 35.22
CA TYR A 154 -5.23 6.43 35.12
C TYR A 154 -6.52 5.61 35.26
N ASN A 155 -7.38 5.94 36.23
CA ASN A 155 -8.66 5.25 36.41
C ASN A 155 -9.61 5.45 35.21
N ARG A 156 -9.67 6.67 34.67
CA ARG A 156 -10.48 6.97 33.48
C ARG A 156 -9.98 6.21 32.26
N ALA A 157 -8.65 6.15 32.07
CA ALA A 157 -8.04 5.38 30.99
C ALA A 157 -8.38 3.88 31.10
N LEU A 158 -8.32 3.29 32.29
CA LEU A 158 -8.71 1.89 32.50
C LEU A 158 -10.18 1.64 32.14
N LEU A 159 -11.10 2.53 32.53
CA LEU A 159 -12.53 2.39 32.23
C LEU A 159 -12.83 2.43 30.73
N ILE A 160 -12.19 3.37 30.02
CA ILE A 160 -12.31 3.50 28.57
C ILE A 160 -11.77 2.24 27.88
N MET A 161 -10.58 1.78 28.27
CA MET A 161 -9.94 0.62 27.66
C MET A 161 -10.69 -0.69 27.95
N ASP A 162 -11.24 -0.85 29.16
CA ASP A 162 -12.07 -1.99 29.53
C ASP A 162 -13.33 -2.08 28.66
N THR A 163 -14.01 -0.95 28.48
CA THR A 163 -15.22 -0.87 27.66
C THR A 163 -14.90 -1.13 26.18
N LEU A 164 -13.79 -0.57 25.68
CA LEU A 164 -13.33 -0.81 24.31
C LEU A 164 -13.01 -2.29 24.06
N ILE A 165 -12.30 -2.95 25.00
CA ILE A 165 -11.98 -4.38 24.86
C ILE A 165 -13.23 -5.24 24.89
N LYS A 166 -14.14 -4.97 25.82
CA LYS A 166 -15.42 -5.69 25.90
C LYS A 166 -16.22 -5.52 24.63
N LEU A 167 -16.23 -4.32 24.04
CA LEU A 167 -16.89 -4.05 22.76
C LEU A 167 -16.23 -4.83 21.62
N LEU A 168 -14.90 -4.83 21.53
CA LEU A 168 -14.16 -5.58 20.52
C LEU A 168 -14.45 -7.09 20.63
N ARG A 169 -14.43 -7.65 21.85
CA ARG A 169 -14.78 -9.07 22.07
C ARG A 169 -16.23 -9.36 21.73
N PHE A 170 -17.16 -8.47 22.08
CA PHE A 170 -18.58 -8.59 21.74
C PHE A 170 -18.78 -8.65 20.22
N ARG A 171 -17.98 -7.89 19.46
CA ARG A 171 -17.98 -7.92 17.98
C ARG A 171 -17.22 -9.10 17.37
N GLY A 172 -16.71 -10.02 18.21
CA GLY A 172 -16.03 -11.24 17.77
C GLY A 172 -14.52 -11.07 17.53
N HIS A 173 -13.94 -9.93 17.89
CA HIS A 173 -12.51 -9.68 17.71
C HIS A 173 -11.70 -10.26 18.87
N SER A 174 -10.47 -10.68 18.56
CA SER A 174 -9.57 -11.33 19.52
C SER A 174 -8.32 -10.49 19.78
N PHE A 175 -7.48 -10.97 20.69
CA PHE A 175 -6.25 -10.30 21.10
C PHE A 175 -5.12 -11.32 21.15
N LYS A 176 -3.95 -10.97 20.61
CA LYS A 176 -2.75 -11.82 20.68
C LYS A 176 -1.49 -10.98 20.77
N ARG A 177 -0.41 -11.55 21.28
CA ARG A 177 0.92 -10.95 21.16
C ARG A 177 1.42 -11.00 19.72
N ASP A 178 2.24 -10.03 19.36
CA ASP A 178 2.97 -10.04 18.09
C ASP A 178 4.09 -11.10 18.09
N ARG A 179 4.81 -11.18 16.96
CA ARG A 179 5.94 -12.10 16.77
C ARG A 179 7.11 -11.86 17.74
N ASN A 180 7.24 -10.64 18.25
CA ASN A 180 8.29 -10.24 19.21
C ASN A 180 7.81 -10.40 20.67
N ASN A 181 6.67 -11.07 20.89
CA ASN A 181 6.05 -11.24 22.18
C ASN A 181 5.65 -9.91 22.86
N SER A 182 5.48 -8.84 22.07
CA SER A 182 4.93 -7.55 22.46
C SER A 182 3.41 -7.55 22.33
N GLY A 183 2.73 -6.71 23.10
CA GLY A 183 1.27 -6.59 23.08
C GLY A 183 0.58 -7.03 24.37
N PRO A 184 -0.71 -7.36 24.32
CA PRO A 184 -1.44 -7.85 23.14
C PRO A 184 -1.91 -6.78 22.14
N ASN A 185 -2.08 -7.18 20.89
CA ASN A 185 -2.62 -6.41 19.77
C ASN A 185 -4.07 -6.85 19.47
N ILE A 186 -4.88 -5.95 18.90
CA ILE A 186 -6.25 -6.26 18.45
C ILE A 186 -6.20 -7.01 17.12
N ILE A 187 -6.91 -8.13 17.01
CA ILE A 187 -6.94 -8.96 15.80
C ILE A 187 -8.31 -8.91 15.15
N ILE A 188 -8.34 -8.43 13.90
CA ILE A 188 -9.53 -8.34 13.06
C ILE A 188 -9.17 -8.93 11.70
N LYS A 189 -9.84 -10.01 11.27
CA LYS A 189 -9.58 -10.69 9.99
C LYS A 189 -8.09 -10.99 9.76
N GLU A 190 -7.41 -11.49 10.79
CA GLU A 190 -5.96 -11.78 10.80
C GLU A 190 -5.04 -10.56 10.66
N ILE A 191 -5.58 -9.35 10.60
CA ILE A 191 -4.83 -8.09 10.65
C ILE A 191 -4.59 -7.73 12.11
N GLU A 192 -3.35 -7.37 12.43
CA GLU A 192 -2.92 -7.00 13.77
C GLU A 192 -2.89 -5.48 13.92
N PHE A 193 -3.54 -4.98 14.96
CA PHE A 193 -3.56 -3.56 15.31
C PHE A 193 -2.99 -3.37 16.72
N PRO A 194 -1.72 -2.94 16.87
CA PRO A 194 -1.21 -2.55 18.16
C PRO A 194 -1.95 -1.32 18.66
N PHE A 195 -2.18 -1.24 19.96
CA PHE A 195 -3.00 -0.17 20.51
C PHE A 195 -2.55 0.24 21.90
N HIS A 196 -2.68 1.53 22.20
CA HIS A 196 -2.42 2.07 23.52
C HIS A 196 -3.23 3.35 23.73
N ILE A 197 -3.38 3.72 25.00
CA ILE A 197 -3.91 5.02 25.39
C ILE A 197 -2.79 5.83 26.03
N ARG A 198 -2.71 7.11 25.67
CA ARG A 198 -1.71 8.04 26.20
C ARG A 198 -2.32 9.40 26.46
N GLU A 199 -1.66 10.20 27.29
CA GLU A 199 -1.93 11.62 27.36
C GLU A 199 -1.22 12.38 26.26
N VAL A 200 -1.89 13.41 25.74
CA VAL A 200 -1.24 14.40 24.89
C VAL A 200 -0.28 15.20 25.76
N GLN A 201 0.97 15.30 25.31
CA GLN A 201 2.01 16.05 25.99
C GLN A 201 2.30 17.33 25.22
N LYS A 202 2.45 18.43 25.95
CA LYS A 202 2.96 19.69 25.42
C LYS A 202 4.48 19.68 25.56
N ARG A 203 5.18 19.77 24.43
CA ARG A 203 6.64 19.92 24.40
C ARG A 203 7.02 21.35 24.74
N ILE A 204 7.88 21.51 25.73
CA ILE A 204 8.52 22.77 26.09
C ILE A 204 9.98 22.67 25.61
N PRO A 205 10.40 23.47 24.62
CA PRO A 205 11.76 23.42 24.11
C PRO A 205 12.75 23.85 25.20
N PRO A 206 13.98 23.30 25.17
CA PRO A 206 15.02 23.68 26.11
C PRO A 206 15.42 25.15 25.94
N VAL A 207 15.71 25.83 27.04
CA VAL A 207 16.21 27.22 27.02
C VAL A 207 17.70 27.26 26.66
N LYS A 208 18.46 26.23 27.04
CA LYS A 208 19.90 26.12 26.76
C LYS A 208 20.16 25.16 25.60
N GLN A 209 21.18 25.48 24.81
CA GLN A 209 21.74 24.55 23.82
C GLN A 209 22.28 23.32 24.58
N TYR A 210 21.85 22.12 24.18
CA TYR A 210 22.12 20.79 24.81
C TYR A 210 21.19 20.32 25.94
N ASP A 211 20.21 21.12 26.37
CA ASP A 211 19.17 20.61 27.29
C ASP A 211 18.12 19.78 26.54
N SER A 212 17.50 18.83 27.25
CA SER A 212 16.39 18.04 26.71
C SER A 212 15.07 18.83 26.77
N SER A 213 14.16 18.55 25.84
CA SER A 213 12.81 19.13 25.89
C SER A 213 12.02 18.53 27.04
N THR A 214 11.34 19.38 27.82
CA THR A 214 10.43 18.91 28.88
C THR A 214 9.05 18.64 28.27
N TYR A 215 8.42 17.54 28.66
CA TYR A 215 7.08 17.17 28.20
C TYR A 215 6.10 17.27 29.37
N VAL A 216 5.12 18.17 29.24
CA VAL A 216 4.11 18.38 30.27
C VAL A 216 2.79 17.73 29.83
N PRO A 217 2.20 16.84 30.63
CA PRO A 217 0.90 16.24 30.34
C PRO A 217 -0.19 17.31 30.29
N THR A 218 -1.10 17.22 29.32
CA THR A 218 -2.19 18.19 29.14
C THR A 218 -3.50 17.74 29.78
N GLY A 219 -3.57 16.50 30.29
CA GLY A 219 -4.82 15.88 30.77
C GLY A 219 -5.79 15.44 29.66
N ILE A 220 -5.43 15.64 28.39
CA ILE A 220 -6.23 15.20 27.23
C ILE A 220 -5.82 13.77 26.90
N LEU A 221 -6.76 12.83 26.96
CA LEU A 221 -6.52 11.43 26.60
C LEU A 221 -6.58 11.24 25.07
N LEU A 222 -5.73 10.34 24.58
CA LEU A 222 -5.60 9.94 23.19
C LEU A 222 -5.45 8.43 23.09
N ILE A 223 -6.31 7.78 22.31
CA ILE A 223 -6.16 6.39 21.90
C ILE A 223 -5.44 6.37 20.55
N LYS A 224 -4.36 5.60 20.47
CA LYS A 224 -3.60 5.37 19.24
C LYS A 224 -3.66 3.90 18.88
N ILE A 225 -4.07 3.60 17.66
CA ILE A 225 -4.20 2.23 17.14
C ILE A 225 -3.48 2.14 15.79
N GLY A 226 -2.65 1.11 15.61
CA GLY A 226 -1.82 0.90 14.44
C GLY A 226 -0.37 1.36 14.63
N GLU A 227 0.44 1.11 13.60
CA GLU A 227 1.88 1.37 13.62
C GLU A 227 2.27 2.59 12.79
N SER A 228 3.30 3.31 13.26
CA SER A 228 4.01 4.34 12.50
C SER A 228 3.06 5.36 11.84
N PHE A 229 3.18 5.56 10.52
CA PHE A 229 2.38 6.52 9.76
C PHE A 229 0.94 6.05 9.47
N ARG A 230 0.66 4.75 9.63
CA ARG A 230 -0.68 4.16 9.44
C ARG A 230 -1.52 4.22 10.72
N ALA A 231 -0.94 4.67 11.82
CA ALA A 231 -1.63 4.77 13.09
C ALA A 231 -2.77 5.79 13.04
N ILE A 232 -3.92 5.40 13.56
CA ILE A 232 -5.11 6.23 13.69
C ILE A 232 -5.21 6.68 15.14
N GLU A 233 -5.46 7.97 15.33
CA GLU A 233 -5.52 8.59 16.64
C GLU A 233 -6.91 9.19 16.89
N TRP A 234 -7.47 8.93 18.08
CA TRP A 234 -8.66 9.57 18.60
C TRP A 234 -8.32 10.26 19.90
N LYS A 235 -8.73 11.51 20.06
CA LYS A 235 -8.45 12.29 21.26
C LYS A 235 -9.71 12.87 21.87
N ASP A 236 -9.63 13.18 23.16
CA ASP A 236 -10.63 14.02 23.79
C ASP A 236 -10.69 15.39 23.13
N GLY A 237 -11.90 15.81 22.77
CA GLY A 237 -12.20 17.15 22.30
C GLY A 237 -13.56 17.59 22.82
N HIS A 238 -14.41 18.12 21.92
CA HIS A 238 -15.83 18.36 22.23
C HIS A 238 -16.57 17.06 22.52
N ILE A 239 -16.23 15.99 21.79
CA ILE A 239 -16.71 14.64 22.05
C ILE A 239 -15.63 13.92 22.87
N LYS A 240 -16.03 13.34 24.00
CA LYS A 240 -15.16 12.54 24.86
C LYS A 240 -14.93 11.15 24.26
N LEU A 241 -13.80 10.51 24.59
CA LEU A 241 -13.45 9.19 24.06
C LEU A 241 -14.48 8.10 24.38
N GLU A 242 -15.11 8.20 25.56
CA GLU A 242 -16.19 7.32 26.02
C GLU A 242 -17.34 7.23 25.01
N ASN A 243 -17.63 8.35 24.34
CA ASN A 243 -18.72 8.46 23.37
C ASN A 243 -18.27 8.17 21.93
N GLN A 244 -17.03 7.74 21.72
CA GLN A 244 -16.47 7.46 20.40
C GLN A 244 -16.16 5.97 20.17
N LEU A 245 -16.42 5.09 21.15
CA LEU A 245 -16.03 3.67 21.08
C LEU A 245 -16.62 2.95 19.86
N ALA A 246 -17.92 3.15 19.57
CA ALA A 246 -18.55 2.57 18.38
C ALA A 246 -17.86 3.02 17.09
N LYS A 247 -17.55 4.31 16.98
CA LYS A 247 -16.85 4.89 15.82
C LYS A 247 -15.42 4.36 15.67
N ILE A 248 -14.71 4.17 16.79
CA ILE A 248 -13.37 3.59 16.81
C ILE A 248 -13.43 2.17 16.25
N VAL A 249 -14.29 1.31 16.81
CA VAL A 249 -14.40 -0.09 16.37
C VAL A 249 -14.86 -0.19 14.91
N ALA A 250 -15.85 0.59 14.49
CA ALA A 250 -16.29 0.66 13.10
C ALA A 250 -15.14 1.04 12.15
N LYS A 251 -14.30 2.01 12.53
CA LYS A 251 -13.16 2.41 11.71
C LYS A 251 -12.12 1.30 11.62
N LEU A 252 -11.87 0.55 12.70
CA LEU A 252 -10.93 -0.57 12.69
C LEU A 252 -11.41 -1.72 11.79
N GLU A 253 -12.69 -2.08 11.85
CA GLU A 253 -13.26 -3.11 10.98
C GLU A 253 -13.11 -2.74 9.50
N LEU A 254 -13.42 -1.49 9.13
CA LEU A 254 -13.24 -1.00 7.76
C LEU A 254 -11.76 -0.94 7.34
N GLU A 255 -10.85 -0.64 8.25
CA GLU A 255 -9.42 -0.63 7.94
C GLU A 255 -8.87 -2.04 7.74
N ALA A 256 -9.35 -3.00 8.54
CA ALA A 256 -9.02 -4.42 8.37
C ALA A 256 -9.47 -4.92 6.98
N ASP A 257 -10.67 -4.55 6.54
CA ASP A 257 -11.18 -4.92 5.21
C ASP A 257 -10.30 -4.40 4.08
N LYS A 258 -9.86 -3.15 4.19
CA LYS A 258 -8.94 -2.56 3.22
C LYS A 258 -7.59 -3.25 3.21
N GLU A 259 -7.04 -3.56 4.38
CA GLU A 259 -5.73 -4.22 4.47
C GLU A 259 -5.77 -5.65 3.93
N VAL A 260 -6.90 -6.38 4.12
CA VAL A 260 -7.11 -7.70 3.51
C VAL A 260 -7.12 -7.61 1.98
N LEU A 261 -7.86 -6.65 1.41
CA LEU A 261 -7.89 -6.43 -0.04
C LEU A 261 -6.50 -6.07 -0.58
N TRP A 262 -5.81 -5.14 0.09
CA TRP A 262 -4.46 -4.72 -0.29
C TRP A 262 -3.45 -5.87 -0.25
N LYS A 263 -3.54 -6.76 0.75
CA LYS A 263 -2.69 -7.96 0.82
C LYS A 263 -2.91 -8.90 -0.36
N GLU A 264 -4.16 -9.09 -0.78
CA GLU A 264 -4.48 -9.93 -1.93
C GLU A 264 -3.99 -9.31 -3.24
N GLU A 265 -4.17 -8.00 -3.44
CA GLU A 265 -3.62 -7.28 -4.59
C GLU A 265 -2.09 -7.40 -4.65
N CYS A 266 -1.41 -7.22 -3.52
CA CYS A 266 0.04 -7.39 -3.41
C CYS A 266 0.48 -8.81 -3.72
N ARG A 267 -0.30 -9.83 -3.32
CA ARG A 267 -0.03 -11.24 -3.64
C ARG A 267 -0.11 -11.49 -5.14
N LEU A 268 -1.16 -10.99 -5.80
CA LEU A 268 -1.34 -11.12 -7.26
C LEU A 268 -0.23 -10.40 -8.03
N HIS A 269 0.13 -9.18 -7.63
CA HIS A 269 1.24 -8.44 -8.23
C HIS A 269 2.59 -9.12 -8.03
N ALA A 270 2.83 -9.79 -6.90
CA ALA A 270 4.06 -10.55 -6.67
C ALA A 270 4.15 -11.77 -7.59
N ILE A 271 3.03 -12.47 -7.82
CA ILE A 271 2.95 -13.61 -8.76
C ILE A 271 3.25 -13.12 -10.18
N GLN A 272 2.58 -12.06 -10.62
CA GLN A 272 2.79 -11.50 -11.96
C GLN A 272 4.25 -11.07 -12.20
N ARG A 273 4.86 -10.36 -11.23
CA ARG A 273 6.27 -9.96 -11.34
C ARG A 273 7.22 -11.16 -11.42
N ALA A 274 6.96 -12.21 -10.64
CA ALA A 274 7.79 -13.42 -10.68
C ALA A 274 7.72 -14.12 -12.05
N GLU A 275 6.56 -14.13 -12.70
CA GLU A 275 6.39 -14.65 -14.06
C GLU A 275 7.13 -13.79 -15.10
N GLU A 276 6.99 -12.47 -15.04
CA GLU A 276 7.68 -11.51 -15.91
C GLU A 276 9.21 -11.61 -15.77
N GLU A 277 9.73 -11.67 -14.54
CA GLU A 277 11.16 -11.84 -14.25
C GLU A 277 11.70 -13.16 -14.82
N LYS A 278 10.91 -14.24 -14.77
CA LYS A 278 11.29 -15.54 -15.33
C LYS A 278 11.40 -15.45 -16.87
N ILE A 279 10.41 -14.86 -17.53
CA ILE A 279 10.41 -14.67 -18.99
C ILE A 279 11.59 -13.80 -19.42
N GLU A 280 11.84 -12.70 -18.70
CA GLU A 280 12.95 -11.80 -19.01
C GLU A 280 14.31 -12.49 -18.84
N LYS A 281 14.48 -13.28 -17.77
CA LYS A 281 15.70 -14.05 -17.53
C LYS A 281 15.94 -15.08 -18.63
N GLU A 282 14.90 -15.82 -19.02
CA GLU A 282 14.97 -16.79 -20.12
C GLU A 282 15.29 -16.11 -21.46
N PHE A 283 14.73 -14.92 -21.72
CA PHE A 283 15.05 -14.14 -22.90
C PHE A 283 16.50 -13.64 -22.89
N LYS A 284 16.98 -13.10 -21.76
CA LYS A 284 18.38 -12.64 -21.58
C LYS A 284 19.36 -13.78 -21.83
N THR A 285 19.14 -14.95 -21.22
CA THR A 285 20.01 -16.12 -21.43
C THR A 285 20.01 -16.58 -22.89
N ARG A 286 18.86 -16.58 -23.57
CA ARG A 286 18.79 -16.90 -25.01
C ARG A 286 19.56 -15.88 -25.85
N LYS A 287 19.37 -14.59 -25.56
CA LYS A 287 20.06 -13.49 -26.25
C LYS A 287 21.58 -13.56 -26.06
N GLU A 288 22.05 -13.83 -24.85
CA GLU A 288 23.48 -13.99 -24.56
C GLU A 288 24.09 -15.17 -25.34
N LYS A 289 23.41 -16.32 -25.34
CA LYS A 289 23.83 -17.47 -26.16
C LYS A 289 23.91 -17.12 -27.64
N GLU A 290 22.92 -16.42 -28.17
CA GLU A 290 22.89 -16.00 -29.57
C GLU A 290 24.00 -14.99 -29.90
N ILE A 291 24.27 -14.04 -29.01
CA ILE A 291 25.38 -13.10 -29.15
C ILE A 291 26.73 -13.83 -29.18
N ILE A 292 26.96 -14.77 -28.25
CA ILE A 292 28.20 -15.55 -28.20
C ILE A 292 28.37 -16.35 -29.49
N LYS A 293 27.31 -17.03 -29.95
CA LYS A 293 27.33 -17.82 -31.20
C LYS A 293 27.60 -16.94 -32.41
N THR A 294 26.97 -15.77 -32.49
CA THR A 294 27.15 -14.81 -33.60
C THR A 294 28.56 -14.22 -33.61
N LYS A 295 29.09 -13.84 -32.44
CA LYS A 295 30.48 -13.36 -32.32
C LYS A 295 31.49 -14.41 -32.78
N LYS A 296 31.28 -15.67 -32.40
CA LYS A 296 32.12 -16.77 -32.85
C LYS A 296 32.07 -16.91 -34.38
N LEU A 297 30.87 -16.91 -34.98
CA LEU A 297 30.71 -16.96 -36.42
C LEU A 297 31.50 -15.85 -37.15
N PHE A 298 31.40 -14.60 -36.68
CA PHE A 298 32.12 -13.49 -37.29
C PHE A 298 33.64 -13.60 -37.12
N SER A 299 34.10 -14.00 -35.94
CA SER A 299 35.53 -14.22 -35.72
C SER A 299 36.08 -15.35 -36.61
N ASP A 300 35.36 -16.46 -36.73
CA ASP A 300 35.77 -17.58 -37.59
C ASP A 300 35.77 -17.13 -39.07
N ALA A 301 34.78 -16.35 -39.51
CA ALA A 301 34.75 -15.81 -40.87
C ALA A 301 35.95 -14.89 -41.16
N GLU A 302 36.30 -13.99 -40.24
CA GLU A 302 37.46 -13.09 -40.37
C GLU A 302 38.80 -13.86 -40.36
N LYS A 303 38.92 -14.91 -39.54
CA LYS A 303 40.11 -15.79 -39.55
C LYS A 303 40.27 -16.51 -40.87
N PHE A 304 39.17 -17.03 -41.42
CA PHE A 304 39.17 -17.71 -42.72
C PHE A 304 39.59 -16.77 -43.87
N ASP A 305 39.06 -15.54 -43.89
CA ASP A 305 39.43 -14.55 -44.91
C ASP A 305 40.93 -14.21 -44.84
N LYS A 306 41.46 -13.97 -43.63
CA LYS A 306 42.89 -13.75 -43.41
C LYS A 306 43.76 -14.94 -43.84
N ALA A 307 43.36 -16.17 -43.49
CA ALA A 307 44.08 -17.37 -43.93
C ALA A 307 44.09 -17.48 -45.46
N THR A 308 43.00 -17.11 -46.12
CA THR A 308 42.91 -17.05 -47.59
C THR A 308 43.87 -16.00 -48.16
N ILE A 309 43.93 -14.80 -47.56
CA ILE A 309 44.90 -13.76 -47.94
C ILE A 309 46.34 -14.27 -47.80
N TYR A 310 46.66 -14.97 -46.71
CA TYR A 310 48.00 -15.53 -46.48
C TYR A 310 48.36 -16.58 -47.53
N ARG A 311 47.45 -17.52 -47.83
CA ARG A 311 47.66 -18.52 -48.89
C ARG A 311 47.88 -17.87 -50.25
N ASN A 312 47.07 -16.87 -50.59
CA ASN A 312 47.21 -16.14 -51.85
C ASN A 312 48.58 -15.44 -51.96
N PHE A 313 49.08 -14.85 -50.87
CA PHE A 313 50.40 -14.23 -50.83
C PHE A 313 51.54 -15.26 -50.98
N ILE A 314 51.43 -16.42 -50.32
CA ILE A 314 52.41 -17.51 -50.43
C ILE A 314 52.49 -18.00 -51.88
N VAL A 315 51.35 -18.27 -52.52
CA VAL A 315 51.27 -18.69 -53.92
C VAL A 315 51.86 -17.63 -54.85
N ALA A 316 51.54 -16.35 -54.64
CA ALA A 316 52.10 -15.26 -55.45
C ALA A 316 53.63 -15.13 -55.31
N THR A 317 54.15 -15.36 -54.10
CA THR A 317 55.59 -15.33 -53.80
C THR A 317 56.32 -16.47 -54.49
N GLU A 318 55.76 -17.68 -54.45
CA GLU A 318 56.28 -18.85 -55.15
C GLU A 318 56.31 -18.62 -56.67
N GLN A 319 55.21 -18.13 -57.25
CA GLN A 319 55.12 -17.84 -58.69
C GLN A 319 56.13 -16.78 -59.15
N LYS A 320 56.38 -15.75 -58.33
CA LYS A 320 57.39 -14.72 -58.61
C LYS A 320 58.79 -15.32 -58.60
N ALA A 321 59.12 -16.12 -57.59
CA ALA A 321 60.43 -16.75 -57.47
C ALA A 321 60.74 -17.73 -58.62
N ILE A 322 59.71 -18.44 -59.11
CA ILE A 322 59.82 -19.30 -60.30
C ILE A 322 60.10 -18.47 -61.57
N LYS A 323 59.41 -17.34 -61.78
CA LYS A 323 59.63 -16.46 -62.94
C LYS A 323 61.03 -15.82 -62.96
N GLU A 324 61.55 -15.46 -61.78
CA GLU A 324 62.87 -14.82 -61.62
C GLU A 324 64.01 -15.84 -61.52
N ASN A 325 63.71 -17.14 -61.60
CA ASN A 325 64.65 -18.26 -61.49
C ASN A 325 65.45 -18.27 -60.16
N ASN A 326 64.85 -17.75 -59.09
CA ASN A 326 65.45 -17.61 -57.76
C ASN A 326 64.87 -18.62 -56.75
N LEU A 327 64.57 -19.81 -57.27
CA LEU A 327 64.05 -21.03 -56.64
C LEU A 327 64.93 -21.65 -55.54
N THR A 328 65.34 -20.93 -54.49
CA THR A 328 66.28 -21.45 -53.48
C THR A 328 65.64 -22.46 -52.51
N GLU A 329 66.45 -23.35 -51.93
CA GLU A 329 66.01 -24.37 -50.97
C GLU A 329 65.45 -23.74 -49.68
N GLN A 330 66.07 -22.65 -49.20
CA GLN A 330 65.57 -21.87 -48.06
C GLN A 330 64.17 -21.27 -48.31
N LEU A 331 63.87 -20.84 -49.54
CA LEU A 331 62.55 -20.30 -49.87
C LEU A 331 61.49 -21.40 -49.89
N LYS A 332 61.83 -22.62 -50.32
CA LYS A 332 60.92 -23.78 -50.29
C LYS A 332 60.55 -24.16 -48.85
N ASP A 333 61.51 -24.15 -47.94
CA ASP A 333 61.27 -24.41 -46.51
C ASP A 333 60.39 -23.32 -45.90
N TRP A 334 60.61 -22.06 -46.26
CA TRP A 334 59.74 -20.95 -45.83
C TRP A 334 58.31 -21.08 -46.39
N ILE A 335 58.13 -21.45 -47.66
CA ILE A 335 56.81 -21.69 -48.26
C ILE A 335 56.08 -22.82 -47.54
N LYS A 336 56.77 -23.91 -47.21
CA LYS A 336 56.20 -25.02 -46.44
C LYS A 336 55.74 -24.56 -45.07
N TRP A 337 56.62 -23.90 -44.31
CA TRP A 337 56.29 -23.33 -43.00
C TRP A 337 55.11 -22.34 -43.08
N ALA A 338 55.09 -21.45 -44.07
CA ALA A 338 54.05 -20.44 -44.22
C ALA A 338 52.68 -21.05 -44.53
N ASN A 339 52.62 -22.12 -45.34
CA ASN A 339 51.39 -22.86 -45.58
C ASN A 339 50.90 -23.56 -44.31
N GLU A 340 51.79 -24.19 -43.55
CA GLU A 340 51.44 -24.82 -42.27
C GLU A 340 50.90 -23.80 -41.25
N LYS A 341 51.45 -22.59 -41.23
CA LYS A 341 50.92 -21.48 -40.41
C LYS A 341 49.58 -20.95 -40.89
N ALA A 342 49.35 -20.88 -42.21
CA ALA A 342 48.04 -20.51 -42.75
C ALA A 342 46.96 -21.55 -42.42
N ASP A 343 47.31 -22.84 -42.46
CA ASP A 343 46.43 -23.95 -42.07
C ASP A 343 46.19 -24.02 -40.56
N TRP A 344 47.17 -23.62 -39.75
CA TRP A 344 46.96 -23.39 -38.32
C TRP A 344 46.03 -22.21 -38.06
N PHE A 345 46.07 -21.14 -38.86
CA PHE A 345 45.20 -19.97 -38.63
C PHE A 345 43.75 -20.18 -39.13
N ASP A 346 43.57 -21.04 -40.14
CA ASP A 346 42.28 -21.33 -40.76
C ASP A 346 41.35 -22.13 -39.82
N PRO A 347 40.15 -21.62 -39.51
CA PRO A 347 39.19 -22.32 -38.65
C PRO A 347 38.62 -23.62 -39.26
N PHE A 348 38.72 -23.86 -40.57
CA PHE A 348 38.30 -25.13 -41.19
C PHE A 348 39.37 -26.21 -41.13
N THR A 349 40.63 -25.86 -41.36
CA THR A 349 41.73 -26.82 -41.33
C THR A 349 42.16 -27.09 -39.89
N ASN A 350 42.20 -26.03 -39.07
CA ASN A 350 42.50 -26.07 -37.63
C ASN A 350 43.71 -26.95 -37.29
N ARG A 351 44.79 -26.84 -38.07
CA ARG A 351 45.98 -27.65 -37.87
C ARG A 351 46.62 -27.30 -36.52
N GLU A 352 47.02 -28.29 -35.74
CA GLU A 352 47.79 -28.07 -34.51
C GLU A 352 49.20 -27.59 -34.86
N ASP A 353 49.67 -26.57 -34.14
CA ASP A 353 51.02 -26.05 -34.25
C ASP A 353 51.82 -26.44 -33.02
N GLU A 354 53.09 -26.81 -33.20
CA GLU A 354 53.94 -27.29 -32.10
C GLU A 354 54.20 -26.20 -31.05
N LEU A 355 54.11 -24.92 -31.41
CA LEU A 355 54.48 -23.80 -30.55
C LEU A 355 53.31 -22.85 -30.23
N LEU A 356 52.31 -22.73 -31.11
CA LEU A 356 51.23 -21.73 -30.99
C LEU A 356 49.86 -22.38 -30.71
N ASN A 357 49.10 -21.81 -29.77
CA ASN A 357 47.79 -22.31 -29.34
C ASN A 357 46.62 -21.40 -29.80
N GLU A 358 45.38 -21.75 -29.43
CA GLU A 358 44.18 -20.98 -29.80
C GLU A 358 44.19 -19.52 -29.29
N TYR A 359 44.80 -19.25 -28.14
CA TYR A 359 44.94 -17.89 -27.60
C TYR A 359 45.88 -17.04 -28.47
N ASP A 360 46.99 -17.63 -28.93
CA ASP A 360 47.91 -16.97 -29.85
C ASP A 360 47.21 -16.66 -31.19
N ARG A 361 46.35 -17.57 -31.67
CA ARG A 361 45.54 -17.36 -32.87
C ARG A 361 44.60 -16.15 -32.73
N ASP A 362 43.96 -16.02 -31.57
CA ASP A 362 43.12 -14.87 -31.25
C ASP A 362 43.90 -13.57 -31.08
N GLU A 363 45.15 -13.62 -30.59
CA GLU A 363 46.04 -12.45 -30.47
C GLU A 363 46.49 -11.92 -31.84
N PHE A 364 46.86 -12.80 -32.77
CA PHE A 364 47.17 -12.41 -34.15
C PHE A 364 45.92 -11.93 -34.90
N HIS A 365 44.75 -12.48 -34.59
CA HIS A 365 43.49 -12.03 -35.16
C HIS A 365 43.07 -10.65 -34.66
N ASN A 366 43.13 -10.45 -33.35
CA ASN A 366 42.74 -9.24 -32.64
C ASN A 366 43.98 -8.50 -32.18
N GLN A 367 44.82 -8.07 -33.12
CA GLN A 367 45.90 -7.13 -32.80
C GLN A 367 45.27 -5.94 -32.09
N LYS A 368 45.42 -5.89 -30.75
CA LYS A 368 44.99 -4.76 -29.96
C LYS A 368 45.70 -3.57 -30.57
N GLN A 369 44.95 -2.60 -31.09
CA GLN A 369 45.49 -1.25 -31.21
C GLN A 369 46.06 -0.96 -29.82
N SER A 370 47.37 -0.84 -29.73
CA SER A 370 48.06 -0.41 -28.54
C SER A 370 47.47 0.95 -28.20
N SER A 371 46.47 0.95 -27.31
CA SER A 371 45.91 2.16 -26.76
C SER A 371 47.05 2.78 -25.96
N ASN A 372 47.68 3.79 -26.55
CA ASN A 372 48.57 4.70 -25.84
C ASN A 372 47.76 5.46 -24.79
N TYR A 373 47.36 4.78 -23.71
CA TYR A 373 47.02 5.41 -22.44
C TYR A 373 48.32 5.65 -21.68
N ASN A 374 49.04 6.65 -22.16
CA ASN A 374 50.00 7.42 -21.38
C ASN A 374 50.12 8.78 -22.05
N LYS A 375 49.23 9.71 -21.66
CA LYS A 375 49.56 11.14 -21.62
C LYS A 375 48.53 11.94 -20.82
N TYR A 376 49.02 12.42 -19.68
CA TYR A 376 48.57 13.47 -18.77
C TYR A 376 47.67 13.07 -17.61
#